data_AF-A0AB34CCA1-F1
#
_entry.id   AF-A0AB34CCA1-F1
#
_cell.length_a   1.000
_cell.length_b   1.000
_cell.length_c   1.000
_cell.angle_alpha   90.00
_cell.angle_beta   90.00
_cell.angle_gamma   90.00
#
_symmetry.space_group_name_H-M   'P 1'
#
loop_
_entity.id
_entity.type
_entity.pdbx_description
1 polymer ?
#
loop_
_entity_poly.entity_id
_entity_poly.type
_entity_poly.pdbx_seq_one_letter_code
_entity_poly.pdbx_strand_id
1 'polypeptide(L)'
;MKNMFNNPDVLFTIRDIIRETLMGNAALGLIISAVIHFTSKVNESVLDTVFALSLSASGIFIFLWLAAVTWNYFCKLANTRTLSGVLLFMIWMFIAELVLTLTLLTIAGKPDLL
;
A
#
# COMPACT_ATOMS: atom_id res chain seq x y z
N MET A 1 24.77 -19.56 -8.89
CA MET A 1 23.66 -18.76 -8.35
C MET A 1 23.47 -19.14 -6.88
N LYS A 2 23.63 -18.20 -5.93
CA LYS A 2 23.44 -18.48 -4.49
C LYS A 2 21.93 -18.63 -4.25
N ASN A 3 21.49 -19.82 -3.82
CA ASN A 3 20.07 -20.12 -3.63
C ASN A 3 19.52 -19.26 -2.47
N MET A 4 18.40 -18.55 -2.65
CA MET A 4 17.83 -17.66 -1.62
C MET A 4 17.55 -18.40 -0.31
N PHE A 5 17.14 -19.67 -0.40
CA PHE A 5 16.88 -20.54 0.74
C PHE A 5 18.10 -20.82 1.61
N ASN A 6 19.32 -20.51 1.15
CA ASN A 6 20.56 -20.69 1.91
C ASN A 6 20.94 -19.44 2.72
N ASN A 7 20.19 -18.33 2.61
CA ASN A 7 20.43 -17.08 3.37
C ASN A 7 19.15 -16.70 4.14
N PRO A 8 18.99 -17.14 5.40
CA PRO A 8 17.79 -16.88 6.20
C PRO A 8 17.49 -15.38 6.36
N ASP A 9 18.52 -14.54 6.36
CA ASP A 9 18.41 -13.08 6.47
C ASP A 9 17.58 -12.45 5.34
N VAL A 10 17.65 -12.99 4.12
CA VAL A 10 16.86 -12.50 2.99
C VAL A 10 15.39 -12.82 3.19
N LEU A 11 15.09 -14.03 3.69
CA LEU A 11 13.73 -14.45 3.99
C LEU A 11 13.12 -13.61 5.12
N PHE A 12 13.88 -13.31 6.16
CA PHE A 12 13.44 -12.42 7.24
C PHE A 12 13.16 -11.01 6.72
N THR A 13 14.04 -10.48 5.88
CA THR A 13 13.86 -9.15 5.29
C THR A 13 12.60 -9.08 4.42
N ILE A 14 12.30 -10.11 3.63
CA ILE A 14 11.07 -10.20 2.82
C ILE A 14 9.83 -10.31 3.72
N ARG A 15 9.86 -11.14 4.75
CA ARG A 15 8.75 -11.28 5.70
C ARG A 15 8.44 -9.95 6.39
N ASP A 16 9.47 -9.24 6.82
CA ASP A 16 9.32 -8.03 7.60
C ASP A 16 8.76 -6.90 6.72
N ILE A 17 9.20 -6.76 5.46
CA ILE A 17 8.55 -5.80 4.54
C ILE A 17 7.09 -6.16 4.23
N ILE A 18 6.77 -7.44 4.03
CA ILE A 18 5.38 -7.86 3.80
C ILE A 18 4.52 -7.47 5.01
N ARG A 19 4.98 -7.73 6.24
CA ARG A 19 4.23 -7.37 7.46
C ARG A 19 4.03 -5.86 7.60
N GLU A 20 5.07 -5.06 7.38
CA GLU A 20 4.99 -3.61 7.52
C GLU A 20 4.14 -2.97 6.41
N THR A 21 4.27 -3.44 5.17
CA THR A 21 3.53 -2.88 4.03
C THR A 21 2.08 -3.35 3.98
N LEU A 22 1.76 -4.55 4.49
CA LEU A 22 0.38 -5.06 4.54
C LEU A 22 -0.55 -4.15 5.36
N MET A 23 -0.10 -3.70 6.53
CA MET A 23 -0.89 -2.80 7.38
C MET A 23 -1.11 -1.44 6.72
N GLY A 24 -0.08 -0.88 6.08
CA GLY A 24 -0.21 0.38 5.35
C GLY A 24 -1.16 0.26 4.15
N ASN A 25 -1.07 -0.82 3.38
CA ASN A 25 -1.95 -1.06 2.24
C ASN A 25 -3.42 -1.22 2.68
N ALA A 26 -3.67 -1.93 3.79
CA ALA A 26 -5.01 -2.05 4.36
C ALA A 26 -5.56 -0.69 4.84
N ALA A 27 -4.72 0.12 5.49
CA ALA A 27 -5.09 1.46 5.94
C ALA A 27 -5.41 2.39 4.74
N LEU A 28 -4.62 2.35 3.67
CA LEU A 28 -4.90 3.11 2.45
C LEU A 28 -6.23 2.71 1.83
N GLY A 29 -6.53 1.40 1.72
CA GLY A 29 -7.81 0.92 1.21
C GLY A 29 -9.01 1.44 2.01
N LEU A 30 -8.92 1.44 3.35
CA LEU A 30 -9.95 1.97 4.23
C LEU A 30 -10.11 3.50 4.08
N ILE A 31 -9.00 4.24 4.02
CA ILE A 31 -9.03 5.70 3.84
C ILE A 31 -9.67 6.06 2.49
N ILE A 32 -9.28 5.39 1.41
CA ILE A 32 -9.87 5.61 0.09
C ILE A 32 -11.37 5.34 0.11
N SER A 33 -11.79 4.21 0.68
CA SER A 33 -13.21 3.86 0.80
C SER A 33 -13.99 4.90 1.63
N ALA A 34 -13.42 5.39 2.73
CA ALA A 34 -14.04 6.38 3.59
C ALA A 34 -14.16 7.75 2.88
N VAL A 35 -13.08 8.22 2.24
CA VAL A 35 -13.09 9.48 1.47
C VAL A 35 -14.16 9.43 0.38
N ILE A 36 -14.26 8.34 -0.38
CA ILE A 36 -15.29 8.18 -1.41
C ILE A 36 -16.70 8.25 -0.80
N HIS A 37 -16.95 7.56 0.32
CA HIS A 37 -18.26 7.58 0.99
C HIS A 37 -18.67 8.96 1.50
N PHE A 38 -17.73 9.76 2.01
CA PHE A 38 -18.02 11.11 2.48
C PHE A 38 -18.18 12.11 1.33
N THR A 39 -17.45 11.93 0.23
CA THR A 39 -17.48 12.85 -0.92
C THR A 39 -18.62 12.54 -1.91
N SER A 40 -19.23 11.35 -1.87
CA SER A 40 -20.35 10.98 -2.76
C SER A 40 -21.71 11.53 -2.30
N LYS A 41 -21.83 12.05 -1.07
CA LYS A 41 -23.11 12.51 -0.53
C LYS A 41 -23.42 13.93 -1.02
N VAL A 42 -24.58 14.09 -1.67
CA VAL A 42 -25.07 15.35 -2.27
C VAL A 42 -25.36 16.47 -1.25
N ASN A 43 -25.48 16.14 0.04
CA ASN A 43 -25.58 17.11 1.14
C ASN A 43 -24.30 17.07 1.98
N GLU A 44 -23.27 17.79 1.57
CA GLU A 44 -22.05 17.96 2.36
C GLU A 44 -22.34 18.85 3.58
N SER A 45 -22.33 18.25 4.77
CA SER A 45 -22.15 19.06 5.98
C SER A 45 -20.69 19.54 6.03
N VAL A 46 -20.44 20.72 6.58
CA VAL A 46 -19.07 21.25 6.78
C VAL A 46 -18.18 20.26 7.54
N LEU A 47 -18.79 19.46 8.44
CA LEU A 47 -18.09 18.41 9.17
C LEU A 47 -17.63 17.28 8.24
N ASP A 48 -18.46 16.83 7.30
CA ASP A 48 -18.10 15.77 6.35
C ASP A 48 -16.93 16.20 5.46
N THR A 49 -16.93 17.45 4.98
CA THR A 49 -15.83 18.02 4.19
C THR A 49 -14.53 18.08 5.01
N VAL A 50 -14.58 18.50 6.28
CA VAL A 50 -13.41 18.54 7.17
C VAL A 50 -12.89 17.13 7.45
N PHE A 51 -13.77 16.16 7.68
CA PHE A 51 -13.39 14.76 7.87
C PHE A 51 -12.74 14.15 6.61
N ALA A 52 -13.30 14.40 5.43
CA ALA A 52 -12.74 13.93 4.16
C ALA A 52 -11.34 14.51 3.88
N LEU A 53 -11.14 15.81 4.17
CA LEU A 53 -9.82 16.45 4.06
C LEU A 53 -8.80 15.86 5.04
N SER A 54 -9.19 15.64 6.30
CA SER A 54 -8.34 15.03 7.32
C SER A 54 -7.95 13.58 6.96
N LEU A 55 -8.90 12.80 6.45
CA LEU A 55 -8.65 11.44 5.97
C LEU A 55 -7.72 11.43 4.76
N SER A 56 -7.92 12.36 3.82
CA SER A 56 -7.05 12.49 2.64
C SER A 56 -5.61 12.85 3.02
N ALA A 57 -5.43 13.79 3.95
CA ALA A 57 -4.11 14.14 4.48
C ALA A 57 -3.43 12.94 5.18
N SER A 58 -4.20 12.16 5.95
CA SER A 58 -3.72 10.93 6.57
C SER A 58 -3.33 9.88 5.52
N GLY A 59 -4.10 9.76 4.43
CA GLY A 59 -3.78 8.88 3.30
C GLY A 59 -2.46 9.24 2.63
N ILE A 60 -2.23 10.53 2.37
CA ILE A 60 -0.95 11.03 1.81
C ILE A 60 0.21 10.69 2.75
N PHE A 61 0.03 10.91 4.06
CA PHE A 61 1.06 10.59 5.04
C PHE A 61 1.41 9.09 5.05
N ILE A 62 0.40 8.21 5.05
CA ILE A 62 0.60 6.76 5.02
C ILE A 62 1.26 6.33 3.71
N PHE A 63 0.90 6.94 2.58
CA PHE A 63 1.52 6.67 1.29
C PHE A 63 3.02 7.03 1.28
N LEU A 64 3.38 8.21 1.79
CA LEU A 64 4.78 8.64 1.92
C LEU A 64 5.56 7.72 2.88
N TRP A 65 4.94 7.32 3.99
CA TRP A 65 5.53 6.37 4.93
C TRP A 65 5.79 5.00 4.28
N LEU A 66 4.82 4.46 3.52
CA LEU A 66 4.98 3.22 2.76
C LEU A 66 6.11 3.31 1.73
N ALA A 67 6.23 4.44 1.04
CA ALA A 67 7.32 4.68 0.09
C ALA A 67 8.68 4.66 0.80
N ALA A 68 8.80 5.29 1.97
CA ALA A 68 10.03 5.30 2.77
C ALA A 68 10.39 3.91 3.31
N VAL A 69 9.41 3.15 3.82
CA VAL A 69 9.61 1.77 4.29
C VAL A 69 10.08 0.89 3.13
N THR A 70 9.37 0.94 2.00
CA THR A 70 9.70 0.23 0.76
C THR A 70 11.14 0.52 0.32
N TRP A 71 11.52 1.80 0.30
CA TRP A 71 12.86 2.22 -0.06
C TRP A 71 13.93 1.64 0.88
N ASN A 72 13.71 1.71 2.20
CA ASN A 72 14.65 1.18 3.19
C ASN A 72 14.91 -0.31 3.01
N TYR A 73 13.87 -1.10 2.77
CA TYR A 73 14.01 -2.53 2.53
C TYR A 73 14.59 -2.83 1.15
N PHE A 74 14.26 -2.07 0.11
CA PHE A 74 14.91 -2.20 -1.18
C PHE A 74 16.42 -1.99 -1.05
N CYS A 75 16.87 -0.95 -0.34
CA CYS A 75 18.29 -0.72 -0.04
C CYS A 75 18.92 -1.88 0.74
N LYS A 76 18.21 -2.44 1.75
CA LYS A 76 18.69 -3.62 2.50
C LYS A 76 18.88 -4.84 1.58
N LEU A 77 17.92 -5.14 0.70
CA LEU A 77 18.01 -6.26 -0.25
C LEU A 77 19.02 -6.03 -1.38
N ALA A 78 19.18 -4.78 -1.84
CA ALA A 78 20.18 -4.45 -2.85
C ALA A 78 21.60 -4.69 -2.30
N ASN A 79 21.82 -4.35 -1.03
CA ASN A 79 23.10 -4.54 -0.35
C ASN A 79 23.45 -6.03 -0.13
N THR A 80 22.47 -6.93 -0.03
CA THR A 80 22.73 -8.38 0.09
C THR A 80 23.12 -9.04 -1.25
N ARG A 81 23.11 -8.31 -2.38
CA ARG A 81 23.43 -8.79 -3.74
C ARG A 81 22.63 -10.02 -4.18
N THR A 82 21.48 -10.27 -3.57
CA THR A 82 20.62 -11.40 -3.91
C THR A 82 19.55 -10.97 -4.91
N LEU A 83 19.83 -11.18 -6.20
CA LEU A 83 18.92 -10.86 -7.31
C LEU A 83 17.51 -11.45 -7.08
N SER A 84 17.43 -12.69 -6.60
CA SER A 84 16.16 -13.36 -6.33
C SER A 84 15.32 -12.61 -5.27
N GLY A 85 15.94 -12.01 -4.26
CA GLY A 85 15.23 -11.29 -3.20
C GLY A 85 14.63 -9.99 -3.72
N VAL A 86 15.41 -9.25 -4.52
CA VAL A 86 14.94 -8.04 -5.20
C VAL A 86 13.79 -8.36 -6.15
N LEU A 87 13.87 -9.46 -6.91
CA LEU A 87 12.77 -9.92 -7.78
C LEU A 87 11.50 -10.26 -6.99
N LEU A 88 11.61 -11.01 -5.89
CA LEU A 88 10.46 -11.33 -5.03
C LEU A 88 9.82 -10.08 -4.43
N PHE A 89 10.64 -9.10 -4.04
CA PHE A 89 10.15 -7.82 -3.55
C PHE A 89 9.39 -7.02 -4.62
N MET A 90 9.93 -6.93 -5.84
CA MET A 90 9.26 -6.27 -6.95
C MET A 90 7.94 -6.95 -7.32
N ILE A 91 7.88 -8.29 -7.30
CA ILE A 91 6.64 -9.04 -7.53
C ILE A 91 5.59 -8.69 -6.46
N TRP A 92 5.98 -8.61 -5.18
CA TRP A 92 5.06 -8.21 -4.11
C TRP A 92 4.49 -6.80 -4.32
N MET A 93 5.35 -5.84 -4.66
CA MET A 93 4.94 -4.46 -4.93
C MET A 93 3.98 -4.40 -6.13
N PHE A 94 4.27 -5.11 -7.21
CA PHE A 94 3.41 -5.16 -8.39
C PHE A 94 2.04 -5.78 -8.07
N ILE A 95 2.00 -6.85 -7.28
CA ILE A 95 0.74 -7.47 -6.83
C ILE A 95 -0.06 -6.48 -5.96
N ALA A 96 0.60 -5.80 -5.02
CA ALA A 96 -0.05 -4.82 -4.15
C ALA A 96 -0.68 -3.67 -4.96
N GLU A 97 0.05 -3.14 -5.94
CA GLU A 97 -0.42 -2.06 -6.82
C GLU A 97 -1.57 -2.51 -7.74
N LEU A 98 -1.49 -3.74 -8.27
CA LEU A 98 -2.58 -4.35 -9.04
C LEU A 98 -3.86 -4.48 -8.21
N VAL A 99 -3.76 -4.96 -6.96
CA VAL A 99 -4.91 -5.09 -6.05
C VAL A 99 -5.54 -3.74 -5.74
N LEU A 100 -4.72 -2.71 -5.52
CA LEU A 100 -5.20 -1.37 -5.21
C LEU A 100 -5.92 -0.75 -6.42
N THR A 101 -5.36 -0.95 -7.63
CA THR A 101 -5.97 -0.51 -8.89
C THR A 101 -7.30 -1.22 -9.18
N LEU A 102 -7.36 -2.54 -9.01
CA LEU A 102 -8.60 -3.32 -9.20
C LEU A 102 -9.67 -2.91 -8.19
N THR A 103 -9.28 -2.61 -6.95
CA THR A 103 -10.19 -2.10 -5.91
C THR A 103 -10.77 -0.75 -6.32
N LEU A 104 -9.92 0.19 -6.77
CA LEU A 104 -10.35 1.49 -7.28
C LEU A 104 -11.29 1.37 -8.49
N LEU A 105 -10.97 0.50 -9.46
CA LEU A 105 -11.82 0.24 -10.62
C LEU A 105 -13.17 -0.37 -10.24
N THR A 106 -13.19 -1.28 -9.26
CA THR A 106 -14.43 -1.91 -8.77
C THR A 106 -15.33 -0.88 -8.09
N ILE A 107 -14.75 0.05 -7.33
CA ILE A 107 -15.49 1.14 -6.70
C ILE A 107 -15.99 2.13 -7.77
N ALA A 108 -15.17 2.48 -8.75
CA ALA A 108 -15.54 3.40 -9.84
C ALA A 108 -16.57 2.82 -10.81
N GLY A 109 -16.58 1.51 -11.03
CA GLY A 109 -17.48 0.81 -11.97
C GLY A 109 -18.86 0.45 -11.41
N LYS A 110 -19.13 0.71 -10.12
CA LYS A 110 -20.45 0.54 -9.49
C LYS A 110 -20.96 1.88 -8.94
N PRO A 111 -21.44 2.79 -9.81
CA PRO A 111 -22.01 4.07 -9.36
C PRO A 111 -23.33 3.90 -8.58
N ASP A 112 -24.02 2.77 -8.70
CA ASP A 112 -25.40 2.58 -8.21
C ASP A 112 -25.52 2.06 -6.76
N LEU A 113 -24.40 1.99 -6.01
CA LEU A 113 -24.36 1.64 -4.59
C LEU A 113 -23.97 2.83 -3.68
N LEU A 114 -23.98 4.04 -4.24
CA LEU A 114 -23.76 5.31 -3.53
C LEU A 114 -25.06 6.12 -3.47
#